data_AF-A0A2W7BCA7-F1
#
_entry.id   AF-A0A2W7BCA7-F1
#
_cell.length_a   1.000
_cell.length_b   1.000
_cell.length_c   1.000
_cell.angle_alpha   90.00
_cell.angle_beta   90.00
_cell.angle_gamma   90.00
#
_symmetry.space_group_name_H-M   'P 1'
#
loop_
_entity.id
_entity.type
_entity.pdbx_description
1 polymer ?
#
loop_
_entity_poly.entity_id
_entity_poly.type
_entity_poly.pdbx_seq_one_letter_code
_entity_poly.pdbx_strand_id
1 'polypeptide(L)'
;MTQAEQLIRMAEDELIEYSTDARKIEKLRRKFSFAVPYPQQQAVREEVAASIPSNFVAKLIEENRQTVALPFWGIGGLGLLLGISGQQPLDLIATGIGFYVAFQVQKLGWELQAKRLVLQTLDEIDASVKNPEPAP
;
A
#
# COMPACT_ATOMS: atom_id res chain seq x y z
N MET A 1 13.19 -12.96 4.67
CA MET A 1 11.99 -12.34 4.12
C MET A 1 10.90 -13.39 4.17
N THR A 2 9.77 -13.11 4.82
CA THR A 2 8.67 -14.08 4.95
C THR A 2 7.90 -14.22 3.64
N GLN A 3 7.09 -15.29 3.50
CA GLN A 3 6.21 -15.43 2.33
C GLN A 3 5.22 -14.26 2.24
N ALA A 4 4.67 -13.78 3.36
CA ALA A 4 3.80 -12.60 3.40
C ALA A 4 4.50 -11.35 2.88
N GLU A 5 5.71 -11.05 3.38
CA GLU A 5 6.51 -9.91 2.91
C GLU A 5 6.79 -10.00 1.40
N GLN A 6 7.04 -11.21 0.89
CA GLN A 6 7.29 -11.43 -0.54
C GLN A 6 6.05 -11.11 -1.38
N LEU A 7 4.86 -11.55 -0.96
CA LEU A 7 3.61 -11.25 -1.67
C LEU A 7 3.28 -9.75 -1.60
N ILE A 8 3.52 -9.10 -0.46
CA ILE A 8 3.32 -7.65 -0.32
C ILE A 8 4.21 -6.87 -1.29
N ARG A 9 5.51 -7.20 -1.40
CA ARG A 9 6.39 -6.54 -2.37
C ARG A 9 5.93 -6.73 -3.82
N MET A 10 5.50 -7.94 -4.19
CA MET A 10 4.94 -8.17 -5.52
C MET A 10 3.69 -7.32 -5.77
N ALA A 11 2.84 -7.13 -4.76
CA ALA A 11 1.67 -6.27 -4.86
C ALA A 11 2.03 -4.78 -4.94
N GLU A 12 3.08 -4.33 -4.24
CA GLU A 12 3.61 -2.96 -4.35
C GLU A 12 4.06 -2.64 -5.77
N ASP A 13 4.75 -3.57 -6.43
CA ASP A 13 5.19 -3.41 -7.83
C ASP A 13 3.97 -3.21 -8.76
N GLU A 14 2.93 -4.02 -8.58
CA GLU A 14 1.74 -4.02 -9.42
C GLU A 14 0.85 -2.78 -9.21
N LEU A 15 0.89 -2.17 -8.02
CA LEU A 15 0.23 -0.88 -7.76
C LEU A 15 0.78 0.26 -8.62
N ILE A 16 2.04 0.16 -9.07
CA ILE A 16 2.70 1.15 -9.92
C ILE A 16 2.55 0.78 -11.40
N GLU A 17 2.59 -0.52 -11.71
CA GLU A 17 2.59 -1.00 -13.10
C GLU A 17 1.21 -0.90 -13.77
N TYR A 18 0.12 -1.22 -13.07
CA TYR A 18 -1.22 -1.27 -13.67
C TYR A 18 -2.19 -0.29 -13.00
N SER A 19 -3.06 0.31 -13.82
CA SER A 19 -4.04 1.28 -13.35
C SER A 19 -5.32 0.65 -12.80
N THR A 20 -5.70 -0.55 -13.27
CA THR A 20 -6.96 -1.21 -12.89
C THR A 20 -6.73 -2.38 -11.96
N ASP A 21 -7.58 -2.51 -10.94
CA ASP A 21 -7.46 -3.58 -9.95
C ASP A 21 -7.64 -4.96 -10.57
N ALA A 22 -8.57 -5.12 -11.51
CA ALA A 22 -8.75 -6.37 -12.24
C ALA A 22 -7.45 -6.86 -12.91
N ARG A 23 -6.68 -5.95 -13.52
CA ARG A 23 -5.43 -6.30 -14.18
C ARG A 23 -4.32 -6.63 -13.18
N LYS A 24 -4.22 -5.87 -12.09
CA LYS A 24 -3.29 -6.16 -10.99
C LYS A 24 -3.55 -7.55 -10.42
N ILE A 25 -4.81 -7.84 -10.10
CA ILE A 25 -5.20 -9.13 -9.51
C ILE A 25 -4.93 -10.28 -10.50
N GLU A 26 -5.28 -10.13 -11.78
CA GLU A 26 -4.98 -11.14 -12.81
C GLU A 26 -3.49 -11.51 -12.87
N LYS A 27 -2.60 -10.51 -12.77
CA LYS A 27 -1.15 -10.70 -12.79
C LYS A 27 -0.63 -11.31 -11.49
N LEU A 28 -1.07 -10.77 -10.35
CA LEU A 28 -0.70 -11.26 -9.03
C LEU A 28 -1.16 -12.69 -8.81
N ARG A 29 -2.34 -13.07 -9.30
CA ARG A 29 -2.87 -14.43 -9.18
C ARG A 29 -1.88 -15.48 -9.68
N ARG A 30 -1.28 -15.21 -10.84
CA ARG A 30 -0.26 -16.09 -11.43
C ARG A 30 1.01 -16.09 -10.58
N LYS A 31 1.52 -14.90 -10.23
CA LYS A 31 2.74 -14.75 -9.41
C LYS A 31 2.61 -15.45 -8.05
N PHE A 32 1.47 -15.31 -7.39
CA PHE A 32 1.19 -15.85 -6.07
C PHE A 32 1.10 -17.37 -6.09
N SER A 33 0.42 -17.95 -7.09
CA SER A 33 0.35 -19.41 -7.25
C SER A 33 1.72 -20.07 -7.48
N PHE A 34 2.68 -19.34 -8.08
CA PHE A 34 4.07 -19.81 -8.18
C PHE A 34 4.89 -19.57 -6.90
N ALA A 35 4.65 -18.46 -6.20
CA ALA A 35 5.41 -18.10 -5.00
C ALA A 35 4.99 -18.91 -3.76
N VAL A 36 3.69 -19.15 -3.59
CA VAL A 36 3.11 -19.85 -2.45
C VAL A 36 2.08 -20.87 -2.97
N PRO A 37 2.35 -22.18 -2.88
CA PRO A 37 1.43 -23.21 -3.35
C PRO A 37 0.21 -23.35 -2.42
N TYR A 38 -0.93 -23.74 -2.98
CA TYR A 38 -2.10 -24.13 -2.19
C TYR A 38 -1.79 -25.41 -1.38
N PRO A 39 -2.22 -25.55 -0.10
CA PRO A 39 -3.11 -24.66 0.67
C PRO A 39 -2.38 -23.61 1.53
N GLN A 40 -1.06 -23.45 1.41
CA GLN A 40 -0.26 -22.54 2.27
C GLN A 40 -0.69 -21.07 2.16
N GLN A 41 -1.29 -20.71 1.02
CA GLN A 41 -1.85 -19.39 0.75
C GLN A 41 -2.81 -18.89 1.85
N GLN A 42 -3.58 -19.78 2.48
CA GLN A 42 -4.51 -19.41 3.55
C GLN A 42 -3.77 -18.88 4.78
N ALA A 43 -2.67 -19.52 5.18
CA ALA A 43 -1.88 -19.08 6.32
C ALA A 43 -1.23 -17.71 6.05
N VAL A 44 -0.72 -17.50 4.83
CA VAL A 44 -0.14 -16.21 4.42
C VAL A 44 -1.20 -15.11 4.37
N ARG A 45 -2.41 -15.43 3.90
CA ARG A 45 -3.55 -14.50 3.93
C ARG A 45 -3.87 -14.04 5.35
N GLU A 46 -3.91 -14.95 6.31
CA GLU A 46 -4.18 -14.65 7.72
C GLU A 46 -3.06 -13.80 8.34
N GLU A 47 -1.79 -14.12 8.04
CA GLU A 47 -0.64 -13.31 8.46
C GLU A 47 -0.74 -11.87 7.93
N VAL A 48 -1.03 -11.70 6.63
CA VAL A 48 -1.20 -10.38 6.02
C VAL A 48 -2.39 -9.65 6.63
N ALA A 49 -3.53 -10.31 6.83
CA ALA A 49 -4.71 -9.70 7.42
C ALA A 49 -4.46 -9.22 8.86
N ALA A 50 -3.74 -10.01 9.67
CA ALA A 50 -3.35 -9.64 11.02
C ALA A 50 -2.36 -8.44 11.04
N SER A 51 -1.57 -8.27 9.98
CA SER A 51 -0.62 -7.15 9.86
C SER A 51 -1.26 -5.81 9.46
N ILE A 52 -2.53 -5.80 9.04
CA ILE A 52 -3.24 -4.57 8.66
C ILE A 52 -3.86 -3.96 9.93
N PRO A 53 -3.47 -2.73 10.32
CA PRO A 53 -4.10 -2.02 11.42
C PRO A 53 -5.58 -1.75 11.14
N SER A 54 -6.43 -2.04 12.12
CA SER A 54 -7.90 -1.90 12.03
C SER A 54 -8.45 -0.55 12.53
N ASN A 55 -7.56 0.40 12.83
CA ASN A 55 -7.96 1.70 13.37
C ASN A 55 -8.43 2.68 12.26
N PHE A 56 -9.21 3.69 12.67
CA PHE A 56 -9.79 4.68 11.75
C PHE A 56 -8.72 5.44 10.95
N VAL A 57 -7.59 5.77 11.58
CA VAL A 57 -6.51 6.54 10.96
C VAL A 57 -5.88 5.76 9.80
N ALA A 58 -5.61 4.46 9.99
CA ALA A 58 -5.07 3.60 8.94
C ALA A 58 -6.02 3.52 7.75
N LYS A 59 -7.31 3.32 8.00
CA LYS A 59 -8.33 3.29 6.95
C LYS A 59 -8.40 4.61 6.18
N LEU A 60 -8.36 5.74 6.90
CA LEU A 60 -8.35 7.07 6.28
C LEU A 60 -7.12 7.27 5.39
N ILE A 61 -5.94 6.84 5.85
CA ILE A 61 -4.69 6.95 5.09
C ILE A 61 -4.71 6.04 3.86
N GLU A 62 -5.21 4.81 3.98
CA GLU A 62 -5.33 3.87 2.87
C GLU A 62 -6.24 4.41 1.75
N GLU A 63 -7.42 4.91 2.11
CA GLU A 63 -8.44 5.38 1.16
C GLU A 63 -8.10 6.76 0.59
N ASN A 64 -7.48 7.64 1.39
CA ASN A 64 -7.31 9.05 1.07
C ASN A 64 -5.85 9.51 1.17
N ARG A 65 -4.88 8.64 0.85
CA ARG A 65 -3.43 8.90 1.04
C ARG A 65 -2.97 10.27 0.55
N GLN A 66 -3.46 10.70 -0.62
CA GLN A 66 -3.08 11.98 -1.22
C GLN A 66 -3.64 13.14 -0.39
N THR A 67 -4.92 13.09 -0.05
CA THR A 67 -5.61 14.08 0.77
C THR A 67 -4.98 14.23 2.15
N VAL A 68 -4.59 13.13 2.80
CA VAL A 68 -3.94 13.17 4.12
C VAL A 68 -2.51 13.72 4.02
N ALA A 69 -1.78 13.43 2.95
CA ALA A 69 -0.41 13.92 2.76
C ALA A 69 -0.35 15.40 2.33
N LEU A 70 -1.36 15.91 1.64
CA LEU A 70 -1.38 17.25 1.05
C LEU A 70 -1.10 18.39 2.06
N PRO A 71 -1.71 18.44 3.26
CA PRO A 71 -1.38 19.46 4.25
C PRO A 71 0.10 19.49 4.62
N PHE A 72 0.74 18.32 4.72
CA PHE A 72 2.16 18.21 5.08
C PHE A 72 3.07 18.62 3.92
N TRP A 73 2.69 18.31 2.67
CA TRP A 73 3.33 18.89 1.50
C TRP A 73 3.22 20.42 1.47
N GLY A 74 2.07 20.96 1.88
CA GLY A 74 1.85 22.40 2.04
C GLY A 74 2.76 23.03 3.10
N ILE A 75 2.89 22.40 4.28
CA ILE A 75 3.83 22.83 5.33
C ILE A 75 5.27 22.81 4.82
N GLY A 76 5.66 21.73 4.14
CA GLY A 76 6.98 21.61 3.51
C GLY A 76 7.25 22.74 2.51
N GLY A 77 6.33 22.94 1.56
CA GLY A 77 6.47 23.97 0.53
C GLY A 77 6.46 25.40 1.08
N LEU A 78 5.53 25.73 1.98
CA LEU A 78 5.44 27.05 2.59
C LEU A 78 6.61 27.34 3.51
N GLY A 79 7.02 26.36 4.32
CA GLY A 79 8.21 26.49 5.17
C GLY A 79 9.46 26.77 4.33
N LEU A 80 9.60 26.15 3.16
CA LEU A 80 10.75 26.37 2.30
C LEU A 80 10.75 27.81 1.76
N LEU A 81 9.59 28.29 1.30
CA LEU A 81 9.42 29.64 0.81
C LEU A 81 9.70 30.69 1.91
N LEU A 82 9.14 30.50 3.10
CA LEU A 82 9.30 31.42 4.23
C LEU A 82 10.70 31.35 4.85
N GLY A 83 11.26 30.15 4.99
CA GLY A 83 12.60 29.96 5.55
C GLY A 83 13.69 30.58 4.68
N ILE A 84 13.58 30.47 3.35
CA ILE A 84 14.51 31.10 2.42
C ILE A 84 14.28 32.62 2.35
N SER A 85 13.03 33.07 2.21
CA SER A 85 12.73 34.50 2.01
C SER A 85 12.86 35.35 3.27
N GLY A 86 12.46 34.81 4.43
CA GLY A 86 12.48 35.49 5.72
C GLY A 86 13.72 35.25 6.56
N GLN A 87 14.67 34.40 6.10
CA GLN A 87 15.84 33.95 6.87
C GLN A 87 15.46 33.39 8.25
N GLN A 88 14.28 32.77 8.37
CA GLN A 88 13.77 32.21 9.62
C GLN A 88 14.18 30.73 9.74
N PRO A 89 15.14 30.38 10.61
CA PRO A 89 15.65 29.01 10.67
C PRO A 89 14.60 28.00 11.14
N LEU A 90 13.63 28.44 11.94
CA LEU A 90 12.52 27.61 12.41
C LEU A 90 11.64 27.13 11.26
N ASP A 91 11.45 27.94 10.22
CA ASP A 91 10.65 27.57 9.06
C ASP A 91 11.36 26.50 8.20
N LEU A 92 12.69 26.48 8.20
CA LEU A 92 13.47 25.40 7.58
C LEU A 92 13.35 24.08 8.33
N ILE A 93 13.18 24.11 9.67
CA ILE A 93 12.88 22.90 10.46
C ILE A 93 11.47 22.43 10.13
N ALA A 94 10.49 23.32 10.12
CA ALA A 94 9.11 23.01 9.75
C ALA A 94 9.02 22.42 8.34
N THR A 95 9.84 22.93 7.40
CA THR A 95 9.99 22.39 6.04
C THR A 95 10.37 20.91 6.05
N GLY A 96 11.46 20.58 6.76
CA GLY A 96 11.97 19.22 6.84
C GLY A 96 10.96 18.27 7.46
N ILE A 97 10.31 18.68 8.55
CA ILE A 97 9.27 17.90 9.21
C ILE A 97 8.06 17.70 8.28
N GLY A 98 7.61 18.76 7.61
CA GLY A 98 6.48 18.71 6.67
C GLY A 98 6.70 17.70 5.55
N PHE A 99 7.83 17.78 4.85
CA PHE A 99 8.15 16.81 3.81
C PHE A 99 8.33 15.39 4.35
N TYR A 100 8.98 15.23 5.51
CA TYR A 100 9.18 13.92 6.13
C TYR A 100 7.84 13.25 6.47
N VAL A 101 6.92 13.97 7.11
CA VAL A 101 5.60 13.45 7.46
C VAL A 101 4.79 13.15 6.19
N ALA A 102 4.82 14.03 5.19
CA ALA A 102 4.13 13.80 3.91
C ALA A 102 4.59 12.50 3.25
N PHE A 103 5.90 12.26 3.21
CA PHE A 103 6.49 11.03 2.68
C PHE A 103 6.05 9.80 3.47
N GLN A 104 6.09 9.85 4.81
CA GLN A 104 5.68 8.72 5.64
C GLN A 104 4.20 8.36 5.46
N VAL A 105 3.31 9.36 5.38
CA VAL A 105 1.88 9.13 5.12
C VAL A 105 1.67 8.47 3.77
N GLN A 106 2.36 8.94 2.72
CA GLN A 106 2.26 8.34 1.39
C GLN A 106 2.77 6.90 1.38
N LYS A 107 3.93 6.65 2.00
CA LYS A 107 4.51 5.31 2.12
C LYS A 107 3.56 4.35 2.83
N LEU A 108 3.01 4.77 3.98
CA LEU A 108 2.06 3.96 4.74
C LEU A 108 0.80 3.65 3.93
N GLY A 109 0.24 4.65 3.23
CA GLY A 109 -0.92 4.44 2.37
C GLY A 109 -0.65 3.45 1.23
N TRP A 110 0.55 3.49 0.66
CA TRP A 110 0.95 2.53 -0.39
C TRP A 110 1.07 1.10 0.15
N GLU A 111 1.70 0.94 1.31
CA GLU A 111 1.88 -0.36 1.95
C GLU A 111 0.52 -0.98 2.34
N LEU A 112 -0.41 -0.18 2.87
CA LEU A 112 -1.76 -0.63 3.22
C LEU A 112 -2.54 -1.10 1.99
N GLN A 113 -2.47 -0.34 0.89
CA GLN A 113 -3.10 -0.74 -0.37
C GLN A 113 -2.50 -2.03 -0.94
N ALA A 114 -1.18 -2.22 -0.82
CA ALA A 114 -0.52 -3.43 -1.28
C ALA A 114 -1.00 -4.65 -0.48
N LYS A 115 -1.05 -4.54 0.86
CA LYS A 115 -1.61 -5.59 1.73
C LYS A 115 -3.06 -5.91 1.38
N ARG A 116 -3.89 -4.89 1.09
CA ARG A 116 -5.28 -5.08 0.67
C ARG A 116 -5.39 -5.84 -0.64
N LEU A 117 -4.55 -5.49 -1.61
CA LEU A 117 -4.48 -6.14 -2.91
C LEU A 117 -4.01 -7.61 -2.80
N VAL A 118 -3.10 -7.90 -1.86
CA VAL A 118 -2.71 -9.29 -1.54
C VAL A 118 -3.93 -10.09 -1.07
N LEU A 119 -4.68 -9.57 -0.10
CA LEU A 119 -5.86 -10.26 0.44
C LEU A 119 -6.91 -10.52 -0.65
N GLN A 120 -7.23 -9.51 -1.46
CA GLN A 120 -8.17 -9.64 -2.58
C GLN A 120 -7.72 -10.69 -3.59
N THR A 121 -6.43 -10.72 -3.93
CA THR A 121 -5.89 -11.70 -4.87
C THR A 121 -5.97 -13.12 -4.31
N LEU A 122 -5.59 -13.32 -3.05
CA LEU A 122 -5.66 -14.63 -2.41
C LEU A 122 -7.12 -15.11 -2.26
N ASP A 123 -8.05 -14.19 -1.97
CA ASP A 123 -9.50 -14.47 -1.96
C ASP A 123 -10.01 -14.92 -3.33
N GLU A 124 -9.56 -14.27 -4.41
CA GLU A 124 -9.93 -14.69 -5.77
C GLU A 124 -9.33 -16.04 -6.17
N ILE A 125 -8.10 -16.36 -5.73
CA ILE A 125 -7.52 -17.70 -5.95
C ILE A 125 -8.36 -18.75 -5.24
N ASP A 126 -8.65 -18.55 -3.95
CA ASP A 126 -9.44 -19.50 -3.16
C ASP A 126 -10.85 -19.69 -3.75
N ALA A 127 -11.50 -18.61 -4.19
CA ALA A 127 -12.78 -18.68 -4.89
C ALA A 127 -12.69 -19.49 -6.20
N SER A 128 -11.62 -19.30 -6.98
CA SER A 128 -11.40 -20.04 -8.23
C SER A 128 -11.15 -21.54 -8.00
N VAL A 129 -10.50 -21.90 -6.88
CA VAL A 129 -10.25 -23.29 -6.50
C VAL A 129 -11.52 -23.98 -6.01
N LYS A 130 -12.35 -23.27 -5.22
CA LYS A 130 -13.61 -23.81 -4.67
C LYS A 130 -14.72 -23.90 -5.72
N ASN A 131 -14.76 -22.97 -6.66
CA ASN A 131 -15.71 -22.91 -7.75
C ASN A 131 -14.95 -22.94 -9.08
N PRO A 132 -14.42 -24.09 -9.51
CA PRO A 132 -13.79 -24.18 -10.82
C PRO A 132 -14.84 -23.84 -11.89
N GLU A 133 -14.59 -22.81 -12.69
CA GLU A 133 -15.44 -22.50 -13.83
C GLU A 133 -15.56 -23.76 -14.70
N PRO A 134 -16.78 -24.13 -15.16
CA PRO A 134 -16.93 -25.25 -16.07
C PRO A 134 -16.10 -24.97 -17.32
N ALA A 135 -15.27 -25.96 -17.71
CA ALA A 135 -14.48 -25.87 -18.92
C ALA A 135 -15.39 -25.55 -20.13
N PRO A 136 -14.97 -24.66 -21.05
CA PRO A 136 -15.74 -24.37 -22.25
C PRO A 136 -15.93 -25.58 -23.16
#